data_AF-A6UNS6-F1
#
_entry.id   AF-A6UNS6-F1
#
_cell.length_a   1.000
_cell.length_b   1.000
_cell.length_c   1.000
_cell.angle_alpha   90.00
_cell.angle_beta   90.00
_cell.angle_gamma   90.00
#
_symmetry.space_group_name_H-M   'P 1'
#
loop_
_entity.id
_entity.type
_entity.pdbx_description
1 polymer ?
#
loop_
_entity_poly.entity_id
_entity_poly.type
_entity_poly.pdbx_seq_one_letter_code
_entity_poly.pdbx_strand_id
1 'polypeptide(L)'
;MDSSVLIQQCNEFLDGLSNFGDNFKKPFLEKENSVNELQKSLECNLCILENLREKMELQGFETPYIGVGQIKGGEDDDIYEIINYSSYLRRMVDEKKGSLERAKYAIVSHKIAIGNLLDEFGNKDILQNLPYNGSYKEHLSKIPPLFFKSYKNILSAFESEGFSKLRSSKIKGLEHAYPEKGVVSSITLSLVIIENGKRKFKRVKIEEEDYEGYIKRTYGDAIITSVKKNYSKNKLLNDQYVKKTLTLAYFTTYLPEIKEKINLEVKESLSKEERCLIKKYSNICENFENDVYEGGIIDVRALEETKLKKMNIKTDLEEKGLYKNGKLLENLKKSLEIQNRIFESISVEIPIKKISKDLFMYYLLKSPDERSRSHMFSSILVTPSTSQLKWLDIEEIEPKKILDLKFMFEKELPKYEISLKNIGGVSIYLLYGMEKALEYGFEKTGIEDILKLIAVIEDIKENLKGKIDLKVLEKYCKIKKEKTKSFLNALGKL
;
A
#
# COMPACT_ATOMS: atom_id res chain seq x y z
N MET A 1 12.07 21.73 28.17
CA MET A 1 13.16 21.02 27.46
C MET A 1 13.37 21.76 26.16
N ASP A 2 14.59 22.16 25.84
CA ASP A 2 14.87 22.88 24.59
C ASP A 2 14.65 21.94 23.38
N SER A 3 14.13 22.46 22.26
CA SER A 3 13.90 21.68 21.05
C SER A 3 15.20 21.11 20.47
N SER A 4 16.31 21.83 20.64
CA SER A 4 17.66 21.39 20.23
C SER A 4 18.07 20.11 20.96
N VAL A 5 17.87 20.06 22.28
CA VAL A 5 18.18 18.89 23.13
C VAL A 5 17.31 17.69 22.75
N LEU A 6 16.03 17.93 22.46
CA LEU A 6 15.11 16.87 22.07
C LEU A 6 15.47 16.28 20.69
N ILE A 7 15.89 17.12 19.73
CA ILE A 7 16.42 16.68 18.44
C ILE A 7 17.66 15.81 18.64
N GLN A 8 18.61 16.28 19.45
CA GLN A 8 19.85 15.56 19.74
C GLN A 8 19.56 14.19 20.35
N GLN A 9 18.76 14.13 21.42
CA GLN A 9 18.38 12.88 22.09
C GLN A 9 17.71 11.88 21.13
N CYS A 10 16.84 12.38 20.24
CA CYS A 10 16.18 11.55 19.26
C CYS A 10 17.14 11.00 18.21
N ASN A 11 18.03 11.85 17.68
CA ASN A 11 19.01 11.42 16.68
C ASN A 11 20.01 10.42 17.27
N GLU A 12 20.54 10.67 18.47
CA GLU A 12 21.45 9.74 19.18
C GLU A 12 20.80 8.37 19.38
N PHE A 13 19.55 8.35 19.83
CA PHE A 13 18.81 7.09 20.01
C PHE A 13 18.58 6.37 18.67
N LEU A 14 18.14 7.09 17.64
CA LEU A 14 17.89 6.51 16.32
C LEU A 14 19.18 6.02 15.66
N ASP A 15 20.30 6.71 15.81
CA ASP A 15 21.60 6.29 15.27
C ASP A 15 22.09 4.98 15.93
N GLY A 16 21.81 4.80 17.23
CA GLY A 16 22.03 3.54 17.94
C GLY A 16 21.25 2.34 17.36
N LEU A 17 20.18 2.58 16.61
CA LEU A 17 19.35 1.54 15.98
C LEU A 17 19.75 1.23 14.52
N SER A 18 20.79 1.86 13.99
CA SER A 18 21.22 1.73 12.59
C SER A 18 21.42 0.27 12.14
N ASN A 19 21.98 -0.58 12.99
CA ASN A 19 22.25 -1.99 12.71
C ASN A 19 21.26 -2.96 13.37
N PHE A 20 20.14 -2.46 13.91
CA PHE A 20 19.19 -3.30 14.65
C PHE A 20 18.58 -4.41 13.77
N GLY A 21 18.44 -4.16 12.47
CA GLY A 21 17.95 -5.15 11.50
C GLY A 21 18.81 -6.41 11.40
N ASP A 22 20.12 -6.34 11.70
CA ASP A 22 21.01 -7.50 11.66
C ASP A 22 20.66 -8.57 12.70
N ASN A 23 19.95 -8.19 13.76
CA ASN A 23 19.48 -9.10 14.80
C ASN A 23 18.41 -10.09 14.29
N PHE A 24 17.82 -9.84 13.12
CA PHE A 24 16.79 -10.69 12.50
C PHE A 24 17.34 -11.66 11.45
N LYS A 25 18.66 -11.88 11.39
CA LYS A 25 19.23 -12.89 10.48
C LYS A 25 18.66 -14.28 10.82
N LYS A 26 18.37 -15.09 9.79
CA LYS A 26 17.73 -16.41 9.90
C LYS A 26 18.24 -17.32 11.05
N PRO A 27 19.56 -17.43 11.33
CA PRO A 27 20.04 -18.27 12.44
C PRO A 27 19.57 -17.81 13.84
N PHE A 28 19.21 -16.53 14.02
CA PHE A 28 18.74 -15.99 15.29
C PHE A 28 17.24 -16.25 15.52
N LEU A 29 16.45 -16.43 14.47
CA LEU A 29 14.99 -16.59 14.57
C LEU A 29 14.55 -18.02 14.88
N GLU A 30 15.47 -18.99 14.86
CA GLU A 30 15.19 -20.41 15.14
C GLU A 30 15.20 -20.74 16.65
N LYS A 31 15.69 -19.82 17.50
CA LYS A 31 15.76 -20.01 18.95
C LYS A 31 14.65 -19.23 19.66
N GLU A 32 13.76 -19.93 20.35
CA GLU A 32 12.61 -19.34 21.06
C GLU A 32 13.02 -18.27 22.08
N ASN A 33 14.10 -18.50 22.83
CA ASN A 33 14.64 -17.52 23.77
C ASN A 33 15.08 -16.22 23.07
N SER A 34 15.63 -16.33 21.86
CA SER A 34 16.06 -15.17 21.08
C SER A 34 14.88 -14.36 20.54
N VAL A 35 13.76 -15.01 20.20
CA VAL A 35 12.53 -14.32 19.77
C VAL A 35 11.95 -13.46 20.90
N ASN A 36 11.91 -14.00 22.13
CA ASN A 36 11.42 -13.28 23.30
C ASN A 36 12.30 -12.08 23.68
N GLU A 37 13.62 -12.21 23.54
CA GLU A 37 14.56 -11.09 23.75
C GLU A 37 14.39 -9.99 22.70
N LEU A 38 14.22 -10.37 21.43
CA LEU A 38 13.96 -9.43 20.34
C LEU A 38 12.64 -8.70 20.52
N GLN A 39 11.59 -9.41 20.93
CA GLN A 39 10.29 -8.80 21.25
C GLN A 39 10.45 -7.74 22.35
N LYS A 40 11.09 -8.08 23.47
CA LYS A 40 11.32 -7.13 24.56
C LYS A 40 12.11 -5.90 24.10
N SER A 41 13.15 -6.11 23.28
CA SER A 41 13.92 -5.00 22.74
C SER A 41 13.09 -4.10 21.83
N LEU A 42 12.26 -4.69 20.95
CA LEU A 42 11.35 -3.96 20.09
C LEU A 42 10.33 -3.13 20.89
N GLU A 43 9.73 -3.70 21.93
CA GLU A 43 8.75 -3.03 22.80
C GLU A 43 9.39 -1.89 23.60
N CYS A 44 10.58 -2.10 24.17
CA CYS A 44 11.35 -1.06 24.86
C CYS A 44 11.67 0.10 23.92
N ASN A 45 12.18 -0.20 22.72
CA ASN A 45 12.50 0.82 21.72
C ASN A 45 11.25 1.59 21.30
N LEU A 46 10.13 0.88 21.08
CA LEU A 46 8.86 1.49 20.71
C LEU A 46 8.36 2.47 21.78
N CYS A 47 8.44 2.09 23.05
CA CYS A 47 8.07 2.94 24.18
C CYS A 47 8.91 4.25 24.22
N ILE A 48 10.23 4.14 24.02
CA ILE A 48 11.12 5.30 23.96
C ILE A 48 10.76 6.21 22.77
N LEU A 49 10.54 5.62 21.59
CA LEU A 49 10.21 6.37 20.38
C LEU A 49 8.86 7.08 20.48
N GLU A 50 7.83 6.43 21.04
CA GLU A 50 6.51 7.06 21.24
C GLU A 50 6.59 8.23 22.23
N ASN A 51 7.35 8.08 23.32
CA ASN A 51 7.59 9.17 24.27
C ASN A 51 8.34 10.35 23.62
N LEU A 52 9.37 10.09 22.80
CA LEU A 52 10.06 11.13 22.03
C LEU A 52 9.12 11.83 21.04
N ARG A 53 8.31 11.07 20.29
CA ARG A 53 7.31 11.61 19.35
C ARG A 53 6.33 12.53 20.08
N GLU A 54 5.75 12.09 21.18
CA GLU A 54 4.79 12.87 21.97
C GLU A 54 5.41 14.17 22.48
N LYS A 55 6.64 14.13 23.02
CA LYS A 55 7.37 15.33 23.43
C LYS A 55 7.61 16.29 22.27
N MET A 56 7.95 15.78 21.08
CA MET A 56 8.17 16.60 19.88
C MET A 56 6.86 17.23 19.37
N GLU A 57 5.77 16.47 19.36
CA GLU A 57 4.45 16.95 18.96
C GLU A 57 3.94 18.03 19.93
N LEU A 58 4.13 17.85 21.25
CA LEU A 58 3.83 18.86 22.27
C LEU A 58 4.64 20.16 22.09
N GLN A 59 5.87 20.05 21.57
CA GLN A 59 6.70 21.21 21.23
C GLN A 59 6.40 21.82 19.86
N GLY A 60 5.34 21.35 19.17
CA GLY A 60 4.89 21.91 17.91
C GLY A 60 5.80 21.59 16.73
N PHE A 61 6.52 20.47 16.74
CA PHE A 61 7.35 20.05 15.60
C PHE A 61 6.52 19.81 14.31
N GLU A 62 5.20 19.62 14.43
CA GLU A 62 4.27 19.53 13.29
C GLU A 62 3.71 20.88 12.82
N THR A 63 3.93 21.96 13.58
CA THR A 63 3.27 23.24 13.27
C THR A 63 3.82 23.85 11.99
N PRO A 64 2.98 24.11 10.97
CA PRO A 64 3.41 24.79 9.77
C PRO A 64 3.65 26.28 10.10
N TYR A 65 4.86 26.78 9.85
CA TYR A 65 5.12 28.22 9.95
C TYR A 65 4.41 28.95 8.80
N ILE A 66 3.42 29.77 9.15
CA ILE A 66 2.72 30.67 8.23
C ILE A 66 3.48 32.00 8.24
N GLY A 67 3.97 32.45 7.08
CA GLY A 67 4.45 33.83 6.90
C GLY A 67 5.96 34.08 6.95
N VAL A 68 6.81 33.05 7.04
CA VAL A 68 8.28 33.24 6.96
C VAL A 68 8.69 33.47 5.50
N GLY A 69 8.86 34.74 5.10
CA GLY A 69 9.45 35.11 3.80
C GLY A 69 8.56 35.86 2.80
N GLN A 70 7.39 36.37 3.19
CA GLN A 70 6.65 37.33 2.34
C GLN A 70 6.84 38.75 2.87
N ILE A 71 7.95 39.40 2.51
CA ILE A 71 8.14 40.83 2.78
C ILE A 71 8.28 41.53 1.44
N LYS A 72 7.42 42.53 1.21
CA LYS A 72 7.48 43.44 0.06
C LYS A 72 7.94 44.80 0.59
N GLY A 73 9.13 45.24 0.19
CA GLY A 73 9.68 46.57 0.49
C GLY A 73 10.58 46.59 1.74
N GLY A 74 11.82 47.06 1.54
CA GLY A 74 12.89 47.27 2.54
C GLY A 74 14.16 47.74 1.83
N GLU A 75 15.11 48.35 2.56
CA GLU A 75 16.44 48.68 2.02
C GLU A 75 17.26 47.39 1.78
N ASP A 76 18.22 47.41 0.85
CA ASP A 76 18.93 46.19 0.38
C ASP A 76 19.63 45.41 1.51
N ASP A 77 20.17 46.10 2.53
CA ASP A 77 20.84 45.48 3.68
C ASP A 77 19.86 44.76 4.62
N ASP A 78 18.70 45.37 4.90
CA ASP A 78 17.62 44.74 5.66
C ASP A 78 17.09 43.49 4.94
N ILE A 79 17.02 43.54 3.61
CA ILE A 79 16.60 42.40 2.79
C ILE A 79 17.59 41.23 2.96
N TYR A 80 18.90 41.48 2.98
CA TYR A 80 19.92 40.43 3.17
C TYR A 80 19.85 39.78 4.56
N GLU A 81 19.70 40.57 5.63
CA GLU A 81 19.54 40.04 6.99
C GLU A 81 18.26 39.21 7.14
N ILE A 82 17.15 39.69 6.57
CA ILE A 82 15.87 38.99 6.54
C ILE A 82 15.98 37.68 5.76
N ILE A 83 16.70 37.65 4.63
CA ILE A 83 16.93 36.43 3.84
C ILE A 83 17.72 35.41 4.66
N ASN A 84 18.78 35.83 5.32
CA ASN A 84 19.60 34.97 6.18
C ASN A 84 18.79 34.40 7.36
N TYR A 85 18.03 35.26 8.04
CA TYR A 85 17.16 34.86 9.14
C TYR A 85 16.04 33.91 8.67
N SER A 86 15.41 34.19 7.52
CA SER A 86 14.38 33.30 6.94
C SER A 86 14.93 31.93 6.55
N SER A 87 16.19 31.88 6.10
CA SER A 87 16.88 30.64 5.72
C SER A 87 17.25 29.84 6.97
N TYR A 88 17.73 30.51 8.01
CA TYR A 88 17.97 29.91 9.33
C TYR A 88 16.69 29.31 9.93
N LEU A 89 15.58 30.05 9.91
CA LEU A 89 14.28 29.55 10.38
C LEU A 89 13.81 28.34 9.57
N ARG A 90 13.94 28.38 8.24
CA ARG A 90 13.62 27.22 7.38
C ARG A 90 14.45 26.00 7.74
N ARG A 91 15.77 26.16 7.91
CA ARG A 91 16.66 25.07 8.33
C ARG A 91 16.24 24.47 9.66
N MET A 92 15.95 25.31 10.66
CA MET A 92 15.49 24.84 11.98
C MET A 92 14.17 24.07 11.89
N VAL A 93 13.24 24.52 11.04
CA VAL A 93 11.96 23.83 10.80
C VAL A 93 12.19 22.48 10.11
N ASP A 94 13.04 22.45 9.10
CA ASP A 94 13.38 21.23 8.37
C ASP A 94 14.08 20.21 9.26
N GLU A 95 14.95 20.65 10.17
CA GLU A 95 15.59 19.79 11.18
C GLU A 95 14.55 19.22 12.16
N LYS A 96 13.67 20.05 12.73
CA LYS A 96 12.56 19.59 13.60
C LYS A 96 11.68 18.56 12.90
N LYS A 97 11.19 18.91 11.71
CA LYS A 97 10.34 18.03 10.91
C LYS A 97 11.06 16.74 10.52
N GLY A 98 12.34 16.85 10.14
CA GLY A 98 13.17 15.72 9.77
C GLY A 98 13.33 14.71 10.90
N SER A 99 13.66 15.16 12.11
CA SER A 99 13.76 14.29 13.30
C SER A 99 12.43 13.65 13.67
N LEU A 100 11.32 14.39 13.63
CA LEU A 100 9.99 13.83 13.88
C LEU A 100 9.58 12.80 12.82
N GLU A 101 9.82 13.08 11.53
CA GLU A 101 9.54 12.12 10.44
C GLU A 101 10.37 10.84 10.61
N ARG A 102 11.66 10.97 10.96
CA ARG A 102 12.56 9.85 11.22
C ARG A 102 12.04 8.99 12.38
N ALA A 103 11.64 9.61 13.49
CA ALA A 103 11.03 8.91 14.62
C ALA A 103 9.74 8.18 14.21
N LYS A 104 8.87 8.79 13.39
CA LYS A 104 7.64 8.14 12.89
C LYS A 104 7.92 6.91 12.03
N TYR A 105 8.90 6.96 11.13
CA TYR A 105 9.31 5.78 10.37
C TYR A 105 9.85 4.67 11.29
N ALA A 106 10.66 5.04 12.29
CA ALA A 106 11.19 4.09 13.28
C ALA A 106 10.06 3.40 14.08
N ILE A 107 9.08 4.16 14.60
CA ILE A 107 7.91 3.63 15.32
C ILE A 107 7.17 2.61 14.45
N VAL A 108 6.91 2.97 13.20
CA VAL A 108 6.22 2.11 12.24
C VAL A 108 7.00 0.82 11.98
N SER A 109 8.32 0.91 11.80
CA SER A 109 9.19 -0.26 11.62
C SER A 109 9.11 -1.22 12.81
N HIS A 110 9.16 -0.70 14.04
CA HIS A 110 9.06 -1.52 15.25
C HIS A 110 7.68 -2.18 15.37
N LYS A 111 6.59 -1.45 15.10
CA LYS A 111 5.23 -2.02 15.09
C LYS A 111 5.08 -3.16 14.08
N ILE A 112 5.50 -2.93 12.84
CA ILE A 112 5.46 -3.97 11.79
C ILE A 112 6.30 -5.18 12.20
N ALA A 113 7.48 -4.95 12.79
CA ALA A 113 8.35 -6.02 13.25
C ALA A 113 7.71 -6.87 14.34
N ILE A 114 7.14 -6.24 15.37
CA ILE A 114 6.40 -6.93 16.45
C ILE A 114 5.27 -7.78 15.86
N GLY A 115 4.46 -7.19 14.97
CA GLY A 115 3.34 -7.91 14.36
C GLY A 115 3.76 -9.13 13.56
N ASN A 116 4.81 -9.01 12.74
CA ASN A 116 5.31 -10.13 11.92
C ASN A 116 6.14 -11.15 12.72
N LEU A 117 6.66 -10.77 13.89
CA LEU A 117 7.39 -11.68 14.77
C LEU A 117 6.45 -12.57 15.59
N LEU A 118 5.34 -11.99 16.08
CA LEU A 118 4.39 -12.66 16.97
C LEU A 118 3.34 -13.51 16.24
N ASP A 119 2.93 -13.11 15.04
CA ASP A 119 1.95 -13.86 14.27
C ASP A 119 2.62 -15.07 13.58
N GLU A 120 2.04 -16.27 13.68
CA GLU A 120 2.59 -17.52 13.11
C GLU A 120 2.78 -17.45 11.58
N PHE A 121 1.89 -16.71 10.90
CA PHE A 121 1.93 -16.47 9.46
C PHE A 121 2.63 -15.14 9.09
N GLY A 122 3.28 -14.50 10.07
CA GLY A 122 4.05 -13.28 9.88
C GLY A 122 5.23 -13.49 8.92
N ASN A 123 5.49 -12.49 8.08
CA ASN A 123 6.60 -12.57 7.13
C ASN A 123 7.90 -12.18 7.82
N LYS A 124 8.68 -13.20 8.22
CA LYS A 124 9.97 -12.98 8.91
C LYS A 124 11.07 -12.46 7.98
N ASP A 125 10.96 -12.67 6.66
CA ASP A 125 11.98 -12.24 5.69
C ASP A 125 12.01 -10.71 5.52
N ILE A 126 10.93 -9.99 5.83
CA ILE A 126 10.91 -8.52 5.75
C ILE A 126 11.56 -7.83 6.95
N LEU A 127 11.74 -8.54 8.06
CA LEU A 127 12.18 -7.96 9.34
C LEU A 127 13.58 -7.35 9.25
N GLN A 128 14.49 -7.98 8.52
CA GLN A 128 15.87 -7.50 8.38
C GLN A 128 15.95 -6.15 7.65
N ASN A 129 15.00 -5.87 6.74
CA ASN A 129 15.07 -4.73 5.83
C ASN A 129 14.17 -3.55 6.24
N LEU A 130 13.63 -3.58 7.46
CA LEU A 130 12.87 -2.46 8.02
C LEU A 130 13.82 -1.34 8.50
N PRO A 131 13.50 -0.05 8.24
CA PRO A 131 14.31 1.08 8.71
C PRO A 131 14.06 1.35 10.19
N TYR A 132 14.66 0.59 11.09
CA TYR A 132 14.49 0.71 12.55
C TYR A 132 14.98 2.05 13.10
N ASN A 133 16.02 2.62 12.50
CA ASN A 133 16.51 3.97 12.80
C ASN A 133 15.71 5.09 12.08
N GLY A 134 14.64 4.74 11.36
CA GLY A 134 13.84 5.69 10.60
C GLY A 134 14.50 6.27 9.35
N SER A 135 15.66 5.78 8.91
CA SER A 135 16.38 6.31 7.74
C SER A 135 15.81 5.83 6.41
N TYR A 136 14.50 6.03 6.21
CA TYR A 136 13.77 5.65 5.00
C TYR A 136 14.43 6.18 3.72
N LYS A 137 14.91 7.44 3.72
CA LYS A 137 15.54 8.07 2.55
C LYS A 137 16.86 7.40 2.16
N GLU A 138 17.68 7.00 3.13
CA GLU A 138 18.92 6.25 2.90
C GLU A 138 18.66 4.84 2.36
N HIS A 139 17.60 4.19 2.85
CA HIS A 139 17.22 2.89 2.31
C HIS A 139 16.67 3.01 0.88
N LEU A 140 15.96 4.10 0.59
CA LEU A 140 15.46 4.41 -0.75
C LEU A 140 16.61 4.70 -1.72
N SER A 141 17.69 5.36 -1.29
CA SER A 141 18.86 5.64 -2.15
C SER A 141 19.68 4.38 -2.48
N LYS A 142 19.60 3.32 -1.66
CA LYS A 142 20.19 2.01 -1.97
C LYS A 142 19.48 1.27 -3.11
N ILE A 143 18.27 1.69 -3.49
CA ILE A 143 17.52 1.10 -4.60
C ILE A 143 18.05 1.68 -5.93
N PRO A 144 18.44 0.85 -6.90
CA PRO A 144 18.92 1.35 -8.19
C PRO A 144 17.87 2.22 -8.90
N PRO A 145 18.26 3.33 -9.57
CA PRO A 145 17.31 4.32 -10.09
C PRO A 145 16.23 3.75 -11.02
N LEU A 146 16.62 2.77 -11.83
CA LEU A 146 15.74 2.02 -12.72
C LEU A 146 14.52 1.39 -12.00
N PHE A 147 14.63 1.04 -10.71
CA PHE A 147 13.53 0.46 -9.94
C PHE A 147 12.59 1.50 -9.27
N PHE A 148 12.89 2.81 -9.31
CA PHE A 148 12.06 3.81 -8.62
C PHE A 148 10.63 3.88 -9.15
N LYS A 149 10.45 3.66 -10.46
CA LYS A 149 9.11 3.59 -11.07
C LYS A 149 8.32 2.42 -10.49
N SER A 150 8.94 1.26 -10.38
CA SER A 150 8.36 0.04 -9.79
C SER A 150 7.98 0.26 -8.32
N TYR A 151 8.86 0.88 -7.53
CA TYR A 151 8.58 1.26 -6.15
C TYR A 151 7.33 2.15 -6.03
N LYS A 152 7.23 3.22 -6.85
CA LYS A 152 6.05 4.11 -6.87
C LYS A 152 4.78 3.37 -7.27
N ASN A 153 4.87 2.44 -8.21
CA ASN A 153 3.73 1.63 -8.64
C ASN A 153 3.21 0.74 -7.51
N ILE A 154 4.10 0.08 -6.76
CA ILE A 154 3.71 -0.74 -5.59
C ILE A 154 3.09 0.15 -4.51
N LEU A 155 3.67 1.32 -4.23
CA LEU A 155 3.12 2.27 -3.27
C LEU A 155 1.68 2.69 -3.63
N SER A 156 1.40 2.85 -4.93
CA SER A 156 0.08 3.23 -5.44
C SER A 156 -0.98 2.13 -5.26
N ALA A 157 -0.59 0.86 -5.12
CA ALA A 157 -1.52 -0.25 -4.89
C ALA A 157 -2.36 -0.04 -3.61
N PHE A 158 -1.79 0.62 -2.58
CA PHE A 158 -2.46 0.93 -1.33
C PHE A 158 -3.38 2.18 -1.37
N GLU A 159 -3.39 2.98 -2.45
CA GLU A 159 -4.19 4.23 -2.57
C GLU A 159 -5.43 4.14 -3.49
N SER A 160 -5.65 3.00 -4.16
CA SER A 160 -6.64 2.64 -5.19
C SER A 160 -6.33 2.92 -6.68
N GLU A 161 -6.89 2.02 -7.51
CA GLU A 161 -6.99 1.91 -8.98
C GLU A 161 -5.76 2.06 -9.88
N GLY A 162 -4.58 2.44 -9.36
CA GLY A 162 -3.34 2.48 -10.17
C GLY A 162 -2.97 1.13 -10.80
N PHE A 163 -3.34 0.02 -10.17
CA PHE A 163 -2.89 -1.31 -10.57
C PHE A 163 -3.74 -1.99 -11.66
N SER A 164 -5.02 -1.62 -11.82
CA SER A 164 -5.92 -2.32 -12.77
C SER A 164 -5.58 -2.08 -14.24
N LYS A 165 -4.84 -1.00 -14.53
CA LYS A 165 -4.35 -0.67 -15.89
C LYS A 165 -3.09 -1.44 -16.29
N LEU A 166 -2.28 -1.94 -15.33
CA LEU A 166 -1.09 -2.77 -15.62
C LEU A 166 -1.44 -4.16 -16.16
N ARG A 167 -2.59 -4.73 -15.77
CA ARG A 167 -3.11 -5.97 -16.41
C ARG A 167 -3.70 -5.70 -17.79
N SER A 168 -4.26 -4.51 -18.00
CA SER A 168 -4.92 -4.13 -19.26
C SER A 168 -3.90 -3.79 -20.37
N SER A 169 -2.64 -3.50 -20.03
CA SER A 169 -1.56 -3.24 -21.00
C SER A 169 -1.02 -4.51 -21.69
N LYS A 170 -1.54 -5.70 -21.37
CA LYS A 170 -1.46 -6.88 -22.27
C LYS A 170 -2.22 -6.64 -23.59
N ILE A 171 -3.09 -5.64 -23.66
CA ILE A 171 -3.74 -5.19 -24.89
C ILE A 171 -2.90 -4.02 -25.45
N LYS A 172 -2.31 -4.25 -26.63
CA LYS A 172 -1.52 -3.26 -27.38
C LYS A 172 -2.24 -1.90 -27.44
N GLY A 173 -1.55 -0.82 -27.08
CA GLY A 173 -1.82 0.51 -27.67
C GLY A 173 -2.41 1.62 -26.79
N LEU A 174 -2.12 1.70 -25.50
CA LEU A 174 -2.45 2.91 -24.70
C LEU A 174 -1.26 3.33 -23.82
N GLU A 175 -0.31 3.99 -24.45
CA GLU A 175 0.70 4.83 -23.80
C GLU A 175 0.00 6.12 -23.35
N HIS A 176 0.27 6.58 -22.12
CA HIS A 176 -0.28 7.79 -21.46
C HIS A 176 -1.58 7.59 -20.68
N ALA A 177 -1.49 6.93 -19.52
CA ALA A 177 -2.54 6.98 -18.50
C ALA A 177 -2.15 7.97 -17.39
N TYR A 178 -2.77 9.15 -17.38
CA TYR A 178 -2.79 10.00 -16.19
C TYR A 178 -3.50 9.24 -15.03
N PRO A 179 -3.08 9.45 -13.76
CA PRO A 179 -3.77 8.86 -12.62
C PRO A 179 -5.20 9.40 -12.56
N GLU A 180 -6.19 8.52 -12.76
CA GLU A 180 -7.59 8.88 -12.58
C GLU A 180 -7.86 9.19 -11.10
N LYS A 181 -8.61 10.26 -10.87
CA LYS A 181 -8.87 10.82 -9.55
C LYS A 181 -9.87 9.93 -8.79
N GLY A 182 -9.46 8.83 -8.16
CA GLY A 182 -10.24 8.09 -7.14
C GLY A 182 -11.70 7.69 -7.48
N VAL A 183 -12.44 7.17 -6.50
CA VAL A 183 -13.88 6.89 -6.65
C VAL A 183 -14.66 8.11 -6.18
N VAL A 184 -15.73 8.50 -6.88
CA VAL A 184 -16.60 9.62 -6.46
C VAL A 184 -17.20 9.26 -5.10
N SER A 185 -16.79 9.96 -4.06
CA SER A 185 -17.24 9.73 -2.68
C SER A 185 -18.43 10.59 -2.29
N SER A 186 -18.54 11.76 -2.91
CA SER A 186 -19.67 12.64 -2.74
C SER A 186 -19.72 13.66 -3.85
N ILE A 187 -20.90 14.16 -4.14
CA ILE A 187 -21.12 15.23 -5.08
C ILE A 187 -21.54 16.45 -4.26
N THR A 188 -20.72 17.50 -4.28
CA THR A 188 -21.10 18.80 -3.72
C THR A 188 -21.81 19.60 -4.80
N LEU A 189 -23.08 19.90 -4.56
CA LEU A 189 -23.92 20.68 -5.44
C LEU A 189 -24.10 22.09 -4.88
N SER A 190 -23.99 23.07 -5.75
CA SER A 190 -24.48 24.42 -5.50
C SER A 190 -25.81 24.61 -6.21
N LEU A 191 -26.84 24.94 -5.44
CA LEU A 191 -28.23 25.00 -5.85
C LEU A 191 -28.76 26.42 -5.64
N VAL A 192 -29.61 26.89 -6.56
CA VAL A 192 -30.49 28.04 -6.35
C VAL A 192 -31.91 27.52 -6.16
N ILE A 193 -32.47 27.75 -4.98
CA ILE A 193 -33.82 27.33 -4.60
C ILE A 193 -34.67 28.60 -4.47
N ILE A 194 -35.92 28.54 -4.93
CA ILE A 194 -36.89 29.62 -4.75
C ILE A 194 -37.67 29.34 -3.46
N GLU A 195 -37.29 30.00 -2.37
CA GLU A 195 -38.05 29.97 -1.12
C GLU A 195 -38.82 31.30 -1.00
N ASN A 196 -40.14 31.25 -0.89
CA ASN A 196 -41.01 32.42 -0.69
C ASN A 196 -40.80 33.53 -1.75
N GLY A 197 -40.66 33.15 -3.03
CA GLY A 197 -40.46 34.10 -4.14
C GLY A 197 -39.07 34.73 -4.23
N LYS A 198 -38.13 34.38 -3.33
CA LYS A 198 -36.74 34.86 -3.35
C LYS A 198 -35.77 33.73 -3.69
N ARG A 199 -34.83 34.00 -4.60
CA ARG A 199 -33.75 33.07 -4.96
C ARG A 199 -32.74 33.00 -3.82
N LYS A 200 -32.51 31.81 -3.27
CA LYS A 200 -31.46 31.55 -2.26
C LYS A 200 -30.45 30.55 -2.79
N PHE A 201 -29.17 30.81 -2.53
CA PHE A 201 -28.08 29.91 -2.85
C PHE A 201 -27.84 28.95 -1.69
N LYS A 202 -27.83 27.64 -1.94
CA LYS A 202 -27.47 26.60 -0.97
C LYS A 202 -26.39 25.69 -1.54
N ARG A 203 -25.50 25.22 -0.68
CA ARG A 203 -24.48 24.22 -1.02
C ARG A 203 -24.78 22.94 -0.25
N VAL A 204 -24.92 21.83 -0.95
CA VAL A 204 -25.31 20.54 -0.38
C VAL A 204 -24.29 19.49 -0.78
N LYS A 205 -23.87 18.65 0.17
CA LYS A 205 -23.01 17.50 -0.10
C LYS A 205 -23.88 16.25 -0.09
N ILE A 206 -23.87 15.50 -1.19
CA ILE A 206 -24.65 14.28 -1.38
C ILE A 206 -23.67 13.11 -1.52
N GLU A 207 -23.87 12.03 -0.76
CA GLU A 207 -23.01 10.83 -0.76
C GLU A 207 -23.58 9.69 -1.63
N GLU A 208 -24.79 9.87 -2.16
CA GLU A 208 -25.48 8.91 -3.04
C GLU A 208 -25.16 9.16 -4.53
N GLU A 209 -25.16 8.08 -5.34
CA GLU A 209 -24.98 8.17 -6.80
C GLU A 209 -26.16 8.88 -7.50
N ASP A 210 -27.38 8.76 -6.96
CA ASP A 210 -28.61 9.41 -7.47
C ASP A 210 -28.86 10.79 -6.83
N TYR A 211 -27.96 11.73 -7.11
CA TYR A 211 -28.07 13.09 -6.58
C TYR A 211 -29.28 13.87 -7.14
N GLU A 212 -29.78 13.51 -8.32
CA GLU A 212 -30.95 14.14 -8.96
C GLU A 212 -32.23 13.72 -8.24
N GLY A 213 -32.37 12.44 -7.91
CA GLY A 213 -33.46 11.93 -7.08
C GLY A 213 -33.51 12.57 -5.70
N TYR A 214 -32.35 12.81 -5.07
CA TYR A 214 -32.26 13.50 -3.77
C TYR A 214 -32.74 14.96 -3.84
N ILE A 215 -32.34 15.71 -4.88
CA ILE A 215 -32.76 17.12 -5.04
C ILE A 215 -34.27 17.21 -5.21
N LYS A 216 -34.84 16.36 -6.06
CA LYS A 216 -36.27 16.37 -6.35
C LYS A 216 -37.12 16.07 -5.11
N ARG A 217 -36.65 15.18 -4.24
CA ARG A 217 -37.32 14.84 -2.96
C ARG A 217 -37.20 15.95 -1.91
N THR A 218 -36.06 16.64 -1.85
CA THR A 218 -35.73 17.53 -0.73
C THR A 218 -36.04 19.01 -1.01
N TYR A 219 -35.87 19.45 -2.26
CA TYR A 219 -35.93 20.87 -2.65
C TYR A 219 -36.94 21.16 -3.78
N GLY A 220 -37.55 20.14 -4.39
CA GLY A 220 -38.48 20.30 -5.50
C GLY A 220 -37.77 20.88 -6.74
N ASP A 221 -38.21 22.04 -7.21
CA ASP A 221 -37.61 22.78 -8.34
C ASP A 221 -36.40 23.59 -7.89
N ALA A 222 -35.20 23.00 -8.02
CA ALA A 222 -33.93 23.65 -7.74
C ALA A 222 -33.08 23.76 -9.02
N ILE A 223 -32.44 24.92 -9.21
CA ILE A 223 -31.52 25.14 -10.33
C ILE A 223 -30.10 24.78 -9.87
N ILE A 224 -29.50 23.77 -10.49
CA ILE A 224 -28.11 23.37 -10.21
C ILE A 224 -27.16 24.35 -10.91
N THR A 225 -26.37 25.09 -10.14
CA THR A 225 -25.39 26.06 -10.70
C THR A 225 -24.00 25.48 -10.84
N SER A 226 -23.61 24.53 -9.97
CA SER A 226 -22.34 23.83 -10.11
C SER A 226 -22.36 22.45 -9.45
N VAL A 227 -21.64 21.53 -10.07
CA VAL A 227 -21.44 20.16 -9.61
C VAL A 227 -19.96 19.93 -9.37
N LYS A 228 -19.58 19.68 -8.11
CA LYS A 228 -18.22 19.28 -7.76
C LYS A 228 -18.22 17.84 -7.28
N LYS A 229 -17.68 16.93 -8.09
CA LYS A 229 -17.40 15.56 -7.66
C LYS A 229 -16.20 15.56 -6.72
N ASN A 230 -16.41 15.16 -5.48
CA ASN A 230 -15.34 14.85 -4.54
C ASN A 230 -15.03 13.38 -4.70
N TYR A 231 -13.74 13.07 -4.77
CA TYR A 231 -13.26 11.71 -4.92
C TYR A 231 -12.65 11.26 -3.60
N SER A 232 -13.07 10.12 -3.07
CA SER A 232 -12.28 9.43 -2.04
C SER A 232 -11.19 8.67 -2.76
N LYS A 233 -9.97 8.80 -2.23
CA LYS A 233 -8.98 7.77 -2.46
C LYS A 233 -9.46 6.53 -1.71
N ASN A 234 -9.72 5.43 -2.39
CA ASN A 234 -10.01 4.14 -1.76
C ASN A 234 -8.71 3.60 -1.14
N LYS A 235 -8.26 4.24 -0.06
CA LYS A 235 -7.03 3.87 0.65
C LYS A 235 -7.28 2.60 1.44
N LEU A 236 -6.39 1.62 1.29
CA LEU A 236 -6.37 0.45 2.16
C LEU A 236 -5.58 0.73 3.45
N LEU A 237 -4.52 1.54 3.33
CA LEU A 237 -3.70 2.03 4.45
C LEU A 237 -3.86 3.54 4.58
N ASN A 238 -4.26 3.98 5.78
CA ASN A 238 -4.51 5.39 6.05
C ASN A 238 -3.20 6.18 6.24
N ASP A 239 -2.21 5.57 6.91
CA ASP A 239 -0.95 6.22 7.25
C ASP A 239 0.07 6.15 6.08
N GLN A 240 0.67 7.29 5.75
CA GLN A 240 1.73 7.37 4.74
C GLN A 240 3.05 6.72 5.15
N TYR A 241 3.40 6.75 6.44
CA TYR A 241 4.65 6.20 6.95
C TYR A 241 4.59 4.68 6.87
N VAL A 242 3.48 4.06 7.26
CA VAL A 242 3.25 2.62 7.11
C VAL A 242 3.35 2.19 5.66
N LYS A 243 2.64 2.87 4.75
CA LYS A 243 2.67 2.53 3.31
C LYS A 243 4.09 2.52 2.75
N LYS A 244 4.86 3.57 3.05
CA LYS A 244 6.23 3.72 2.56
C LYS A 244 7.16 2.66 3.16
N THR A 245 7.05 2.40 4.46
CA THR A 245 7.85 1.39 5.17
C THR A 245 7.58 -0.02 4.66
N LEU A 246 6.30 -0.42 4.53
CA LEU A 246 5.93 -1.73 3.97
C LEU A 246 6.42 -1.87 2.53
N THR A 247 6.14 -0.89 1.67
CA THR A 247 6.56 -0.94 0.27
C THR A 247 8.08 -1.07 0.17
N LEU A 248 8.82 -0.32 0.97
CA LEU A 248 10.27 -0.38 1.00
C LEU A 248 10.75 -1.77 1.45
N ALA A 249 10.26 -2.27 2.58
CA ALA A 249 10.69 -3.54 3.16
C ALA A 249 10.44 -4.74 2.22
N TYR A 250 9.24 -4.84 1.65
CA TYR A 250 8.95 -5.90 0.68
C TYR A 250 9.83 -5.76 -0.57
N PHE A 251 9.99 -4.53 -1.08
CA PHE A 251 10.76 -4.31 -2.29
C PHE A 251 12.25 -4.66 -2.10
N THR A 252 12.86 -4.26 -0.98
CA THR A 252 14.26 -4.54 -0.68
C THR A 252 14.49 -6.02 -0.36
N THR A 253 13.60 -6.67 0.40
CA THR A 253 13.68 -8.10 0.70
C THR A 253 13.66 -8.97 -0.57
N TYR A 254 12.79 -8.66 -1.52
CA TYR A 254 12.64 -9.46 -2.73
C TYR A 254 13.47 -8.94 -3.92
N LEU A 255 14.29 -7.91 -3.73
CA LEU A 255 15.16 -7.36 -4.78
C LEU A 255 16.11 -8.41 -5.41
N PRO A 256 16.71 -9.34 -4.65
CA PRO A 256 17.52 -10.41 -5.24
C PRO A 256 16.71 -11.32 -6.17
N GLU A 257 15.53 -11.78 -5.72
CA GLU A 257 14.61 -12.62 -6.50
C GLU A 257 14.17 -11.92 -7.79
N ILE A 258 13.87 -10.61 -7.70
CA ILE A 258 13.55 -9.76 -8.86
C ILE A 258 14.70 -9.73 -9.86
N LYS A 259 15.93 -9.49 -9.40
CA LYS A 259 17.11 -9.43 -10.28
C LYS A 259 17.36 -10.77 -10.97
N GLU A 260 17.23 -11.88 -10.25
CA GLU A 260 17.40 -13.22 -10.80
C GLU A 260 16.35 -13.52 -11.88
N LYS A 261 15.06 -13.27 -11.59
CA LYS A 261 13.98 -13.53 -12.55
C LYS A 261 14.08 -12.64 -13.80
N ILE A 262 14.43 -11.36 -13.63
CA ILE A 262 14.71 -10.45 -14.76
C ILE A 262 15.84 -11.01 -15.62
N ASN A 263 16.93 -11.46 -15.00
CA ASN A 263 18.06 -12.02 -15.74
C ASN A 263 17.69 -13.29 -16.52
N LEU A 264 16.80 -14.13 -15.98
CA LEU A 264 16.30 -15.32 -16.67
C LEU A 264 15.41 -14.95 -17.88
N GLU A 265 14.37 -14.13 -17.67
CA GLU A 265 13.46 -13.73 -18.76
C GLU A 265 14.16 -12.93 -19.86
N VAL A 266 15.14 -12.09 -19.51
CA VAL A 266 15.99 -11.38 -20.48
C VAL A 266 16.86 -12.36 -21.28
N LYS A 267 17.38 -13.43 -20.66
CA LYS A 267 18.18 -14.45 -21.37
C LYS A 267 17.34 -15.26 -22.35
N GLU A 268 16.08 -15.52 -22.02
CA GLU A 268 15.13 -16.25 -22.86
C GLU A 268 14.58 -15.38 -24.00
N SER A 269 14.29 -14.11 -23.71
CA SER A 269 13.66 -13.20 -24.67
C SER A 269 14.63 -12.55 -25.66
N LEU A 270 15.92 -12.44 -25.30
CA LEU A 270 16.92 -11.74 -26.11
C LEU A 270 18.13 -12.63 -26.45
N SER A 271 18.56 -12.53 -27.71
CA SER A 271 19.79 -13.17 -28.18
C SER A 271 21.04 -12.67 -27.46
N LYS A 272 22.15 -13.40 -27.59
CA LYS A 272 23.44 -12.97 -27.01
C LYS A 272 23.93 -11.64 -27.60
N GLU A 273 23.66 -11.41 -28.89
CA GLU A 273 24.05 -10.19 -29.61
C GLU A 273 23.26 -8.97 -29.12
N GLU A 274 21.95 -9.09 -28.99
CA GLU A 274 21.09 -8.01 -28.47
C GLU A 274 21.44 -7.65 -27.03
N ARG A 275 21.72 -8.64 -26.18
CA ARG A 275 22.21 -8.40 -24.81
C ARG A 275 23.56 -7.69 -24.77
N CYS A 276 24.45 -8.02 -25.71
CA CYS A 276 25.74 -7.34 -25.83
C CYS A 276 25.56 -5.87 -26.25
N LEU A 277 24.65 -5.59 -27.19
CA LEU A 277 24.31 -4.22 -27.61
C LEU A 277 23.73 -3.40 -26.46
N ILE A 278 22.80 -3.97 -25.69
CA ILE A 278 22.24 -3.34 -24.48
C ILE A 278 23.35 -3.05 -23.49
N LYS A 279 24.23 -4.01 -23.18
CA LYS A 279 25.31 -3.81 -22.20
C LYS A 279 26.28 -2.71 -22.63
N LYS A 280 26.61 -2.64 -23.93
CA LYS A 280 27.41 -1.55 -24.49
C LYS A 280 26.71 -0.19 -24.31
N TYR A 281 25.41 -0.14 -24.57
CA TYR A 281 24.59 1.05 -24.37
C TYR A 281 24.54 1.49 -22.89
N SER A 282 24.28 0.57 -21.96
CA SER A 282 24.23 0.85 -20.51
C SER A 282 25.56 1.36 -19.99
N ASN A 283 26.69 0.73 -20.36
CA ASN A 283 28.02 1.18 -19.95
C ASN A 283 28.34 2.61 -20.41
N ILE A 284 27.85 3.01 -21.58
CA ILE A 284 28.02 4.40 -22.05
C ILE A 284 27.18 5.33 -21.18
N CYS A 285 25.93 4.98 -20.88
CA CYS A 285 25.05 5.83 -20.08
C CYS A 285 25.53 5.98 -18.63
N GLU A 286 26.03 4.91 -17.99
CA GLU A 286 26.53 4.91 -16.61
C GLU A 286 27.74 5.86 -16.43
N ASN A 287 28.59 6.01 -17.44
CA ASN A 287 29.73 6.93 -17.39
C ASN A 287 29.33 8.42 -17.26
N PHE A 288 28.04 8.74 -17.47
CA PHE A 288 27.51 10.11 -17.39
C PHE A 288 26.43 10.30 -16.32
N GLU A 289 25.98 9.23 -15.64
CA GLU A 289 25.08 9.29 -14.49
C GLU A 289 25.86 9.57 -13.20
N ASN A 290 26.38 10.78 -13.06
CA ASN A 290 26.70 11.35 -11.75
C ASN A 290 26.28 12.82 -11.75
N ASP A 291 25.75 13.24 -10.60
CA ASP A 291 25.20 14.56 -10.23
C ASP A 291 23.66 14.66 -10.32
N VAL A 292 22.98 13.99 -9.37
CA VAL A 292 21.61 14.38 -9.00
C VAL A 292 21.71 15.61 -8.10
N TYR A 293 21.33 16.76 -8.63
CA TYR A 293 21.26 18.01 -7.88
C TYR A 293 20.20 17.89 -6.76
N GLU A 294 20.65 17.92 -5.50
CA GLU A 294 19.80 18.18 -4.34
C GLU A 294 19.57 19.69 -4.23
N GLY A 295 18.29 20.09 -4.11
CA GLY A 295 17.89 21.48 -3.84
C GLY A 295 17.22 22.12 -5.05
N GLY A 296 15.95 22.51 -4.90
CA GLY A 296 15.08 23.07 -5.95
C GLY A 296 15.45 24.47 -6.43
N ILE A 297 16.75 24.78 -6.55
CA ILE A 297 17.27 25.98 -7.20
C ILE A 297 17.68 25.56 -8.61
N ILE A 298 17.02 26.13 -9.62
CA ILE A 298 17.38 25.91 -11.02
C ILE A 298 18.63 26.74 -11.31
N ASP A 299 19.81 26.13 -11.22
CA ASP A 299 21.05 26.76 -11.68
C ASP A 299 21.13 26.64 -13.23
N VAL A 300 21.27 27.79 -13.90
CA VAL A 300 21.41 27.85 -15.37
C VAL A 300 22.69 27.14 -15.82
N ARG A 301 23.75 27.14 -15.00
CA ARG A 301 25.00 26.42 -15.28
C ARG A 301 24.80 24.91 -15.26
N ALA A 302 24.03 24.40 -14.30
CA ALA A 302 23.67 22.98 -14.22
C ALA A 302 22.83 22.52 -15.44
N LEU A 303 21.98 23.39 -15.98
CA LEU A 303 21.23 23.13 -17.21
C LEU A 303 22.12 23.09 -18.46
N GLU A 304 23.16 23.91 -18.52
CA GLU A 304 24.13 23.91 -19.62
C GLU A 304 25.07 22.69 -19.54
N GLU A 305 25.54 22.34 -18.34
CA GLU A 305 26.33 21.13 -18.10
C GLU A 305 25.57 19.86 -18.46
N THR A 306 24.28 19.76 -18.09
CA THR A 306 23.44 18.62 -18.48
C THR A 306 23.17 18.56 -19.99
N LYS A 307 23.07 19.71 -20.67
CA LYS A 307 22.99 19.75 -22.15
C LYS A 307 24.28 19.27 -22.80
N LEU A 308 25.45 19.71 -22.31
CA LEU A 308 26.76 19.27 -22.77
C LEU A 308 26.96 17.76 -22.54
N LYS A 309 26.64 17.24 -21.34
CA LYS A 309 26.67 15.80 -21.05
C LYS A 309 25.78 15.01 -22.03
N LYS A 310 24.56 15.49 -22.31
CA LYS A 310 23.65 14.86 -23.29
C LYS A 310 24.18 14.89 -24.74
N MET A 311 24.91 15.93 -25.12
CA MET A 311 25.56 16.00 -26.44
C MET A 311 26.70 14.98 -26.52
N ASN A 312 27.56 14.92 -25.52
CA ASN A 312 28.69 13.97 -25.47
C ASN A 312 28.22 12.51 -25.50
N ILE A 313 27.15 12.17 -24.77
CA ILE A 313 26.53 10.83 -24.83
C ILE A 313 26.12 10.47 -26.26
N LYS A 314 25.53 11.41 -27.01
CA LYS A 314 25.09 11.16 -28.39
C LYS A 314 26.29 10.93 -29.31
N THR A 315 27.35 11.71 -29.15
CA THR A 315 28.60 11.54 -29.92
C THR A 315 29.22 10.17 -29.67
N ASP A 316 29.34 9.75 -28.40
CA ASP A 316 29.89 8.44 -28.02
C ASP A 316 29.02 7.28 -28.52
N LEU A 317 27.69 7.46 -28.55
CA LEU A 317 26.75 6.48 -29.10
C LEU A 317 26.86 6.38 -30.63
N GLU A 318 27.12 7.49 -31.32
CA GLU A 318 27.37 7.53 -32.77
C GLU A 318 28.70 6.86 -33.13
N GLU A 319 29.77 7.15 -32.37
CA GLU A 319 31.09 6.54 -32.56
C GLU A 319 31.08 5.01 -32.37
N LYS A 320 30.28 4.51 -31.42
CA LYS A 320 30.13 3.07 -31.19
C LYS A 320 29.07 2.41 -32.10
N GLY A 321 28.52 3.16 -33.06
CA GLY A 321 27.56 2.66 -34.04
C GLY A 321 26.21 2.26 -33.45
N LEU A 322 25.85 2.73 -32.25
CA LEU A 322 24.57 2.45 -31.58
C LEU A 322 23.51 3.51 -31.93
N TYR A 323 23.95 4.62 -32.52
CA TYR A 323 23.14 5.73 -33.00
C TYR A 323 23.37 5.93 -34.51
N LYS A 324 22.30 6.22 -35.25
CA LYS A 324 22.37 6.61 -36.66
C LYS A 324 21.33 7.70 -36.93
N ASN A 325 21.74 8.80 -37.57
CA ASN A 325 20.88 9.94 -37.90
C ASN A 325 20.18 10.55 -36.67
N GLY A 326 20.89 10.67 -35.54
CA GLY A 326 20.32 11.22 -34.30
C GLY A 326 19.25 10.35 -33.63
N LYS A 327 19.15 9.05 -33.99
CA LYS A 327 18.25 8.07 -33.36
C LYS A 327 18.99 6.77 -33.03
N LEU A 328 18.51 6.07 -32.00
CA LEU A 328 18.94 4.72 -31.67
C LEU A 328 18.70 3.77 -32.85
N LEU A 329 19.62 2.82 -33.06
CA LEU A 329 19.38 1.70 -33.97
C LEU A 329 18.06 1.00 -33.65
N GLU A 330 17.29 0.67 -34.67
CA GLU A 330 15.95 0.10 -34.49
C GLU A 330 15.97 -1.25 -33.75
N ASN A 331 17.00 -2.06 -33.98
CA ASN A 331 17.23 -3.30 -33.24
C ASN A 331 17.53 -3.02 -31.75
N LEU A 332 18.40 -2.06 -31.45
CA LEU A 332 18.70 -1.68 -30.07
C LEU A 332 17.47 -1.10 -29.36
N LYS A 333 16.69 -0.28 -30.06
CA LYS A 333 15.44 0.27 -29.53
C LYS A 333 14.45 -0.84 -29.16
N LYS A 334 14.21 -1.79 -30.06
CA LYS A 334 13.33 -2.95 -29.80
C LYS A 334 13.84 -3.78 -28.61
N SER A 335 15.16 -4.03 -28.53
CA SER A 335 15.74 -4.79 -27.43
C SER A 335 15.64 -4.07 -26.09
N LEU A 336 15.84 -2.75 -26.06
CA LEU A 336 15.63 -1.92 -24.87
C LEU A 336 14.15 -1.87 -24.45
N GLU A 337 13.21 -1.78 -25.40
CA GLU A 337 11.77 -1.85 -25.11
C GLU A 337 11.37 -3.19 -24.49
N ILE A 338 11.88 -4.30 -25.03
CA ILE A 338 11.65 -5.64 -24.48
C ILE A 338 12.22 -5.74 -23.06
N GLN A 339 13.47 -5.32 -22.86
CA GLN A 339 14.11 -5.34 -21.55
C GLN A 339 13.37 -4.48 -20.53
N ASN A 340 12.99 -3.25 -20.90
CA ASN A 340 12.25 -2.35 -20.02
C ASN A 340 10.87 -2.91 -19.68
N ARG A 341 10.18 -3.56 -20.62
CA ARG A 341 8.89 -4.20 -20.35
C ARG A 341 9.02 -5.37 -19.37
N ILE A 342 10.01 -6.25 -19.59
CA ILE A 342 10.32 -7.37 -18.69
C ILE A 342 10.62 -6.81 -17.29
N PHE A 343 11.51 -5.83 -17.24
CA PHE A 343 11.90 -5.14 -16.02
C PHE A 343 10.70 -4.55 -15.26
N GLU A 344 9.86 -3.75 -15.92
CA GLU A 344 8.69 -3.11 -15.29
C GLU A 344 7.69 -4.14 -14.80
N SER A 345 7.48 -5.22 -15.55
CA SER A 345 6.52 -6.26 -15.18
C SER A 345 6.99 -7.06 -13.96
N ILE A 346 8.18 -7.65 -13.98
CA ILE A 346 8.69 -8.51 -12.91
C ILE A 346 8.91 -7.72 -11.62
N SER A 347 9.48 -6.52 -11.72
CA SER A 347 9.81 -5.68 -10.56
C SER A 347 8.58 -5.29 -9.74
N VAL A 348 7.41 -5.31 -10.36
CA VAL A 348 6.13 -5.00 -9.72
C VAL A 348 5.40 -6.29 -9.34
N GLU A 349 5.41 -7.31 -10.21
CA GLU A 349 4.70 -8.59 -10.00
C GLU A 349 5.17 -9.31 -8.73
N ILE A 350 6.48 -9.48 -8.53
CA ILE A 350 7.00 -10.29 -7.41
C ILE A 350 6.62 -9.67 -6.06
N PRO A 351 6.93 -8.39 -5.76
CA PRO A 351 6.53 -7.78 -4.50
C PRO A 351 5.02 -7.83 -4.29
N ILE A 352 4.23 -7.58 -5.34
CA ILE A 352 2.77 -7.56 -5.23
C ILE A 352 2.20 -8.93 -4.94
N LYS A 353 2.73 -10.01 -5.53
CA LYS A 353 2.34 -11.39 -5.18
C LYS A 353 2.63 -11.71 -3.71
N LYS A 354 3.81 -11.32 -3.21
CA LYS A 354 4.19 -11.55 -1.80
C LYS A 354 3.30 -10.75 -0.85
N ILE A 355 3.14 -9.45 -1.09
CA ILE A 355 2.23 -8.59 -0.31
C ILE A 355 0.80 -9.14 -0.37
N SER A 356 0.33 -9.57 -1.55
CA SER A 356 -1.02 -10.10 -1.73
C SER A 356 -1.24 -11.35 -0.90
N LYS A 357 -0.28 -12.27 -0.88
CA LYS A 357 -0.33 -13.48 -0.06
C LYS A 357 -0.41 -13.13 1.42
N ASP A 358 0.50 -12.31 1.92
CA ASP A 358 0.57 -11.98 3.34
C ASP A 358 -0.67 -11.20 3.81
N LEU A 359 -1.15 -10.27 2.98
CA LEU A 359 -2.34 -9.49 3.26
C LEU A 359 -3.62 -10.34 3.21
N PHE A 360 -3.71 -11.27 2.25
CA PHE A 360 -4.82 -12.21 2.18
C PHE A 360 -4.84 -13.11 3.41
N MET A 361 -3.70 -13.69 3.80
CA MET A 361 -3.58 -14.52 5.01
C MET A 361 -4.00 -13.73 6.26
N TYR A 362 -3.53 -12.48 6.38
CA TYR A 362 -3.92 -11.58 7.46
C TYR A 362 -5.44 -11.39 7.55
N TYR A 363 -6.10 -11.08 6.42
CA TYR A 363 -7.54 -10.93 6.40
C TYR A 363 -8.31 -12.24 6.51
N LEU A 364 -7.74 -13.36 6.08
CA LEU A 364 -8.38 -14.67 6.07
C LEU A 364 -8.38 -15.32 7.47
N LEU A 365 -7.30 -15.17 8.22
CA LEU A 365 -7.12 -15.82 9.52
C LEU A 365 -7.66 -14.98 10.68
N LYS A 366 -7.46 -13.65 10.65
CA LYS A 366 -7.83 -12.78 11.77
C LYS A 366 -9.29 -12.32 11.70
N SER A 367 -9.93 -12.25 12.85
CA SER A 367 -11.22 -11.60 13.09
C SER A 367 -11.11 -10.06 13.02
N PRO A 368 -12.24 -9.31 12.96
CA PRO A 368 -12.21 -7.85 13.02
C PRO A 368 -11.48 -7.31 14.27
N ASP A 369 -11.71 -7.92 15.42
CA ASP A 369 -11.12 -7.49 16.69
C ASP A 369 -9.60 -7.72 16.71
N GLU A 370 -9.14 -8.88 16.24
CA GLU A 370 -7.71 -9.18 16.12
C GLU A 370 -7.01 -8.26 15.12
N ARG A 371 -7.69 -7.92 14.01
CA ARG A 371 -7.15 -6.96 13.03
C ARG A 371 -6.99 -5.57 13.63
N SER A 372 -7.94 -5.13 14.45
CA SER A 372 -7.87 -3.81 15.10
C SER A 372 -6.68 -3.66 16.06
N ARG A 373 -6.21 -4.77 16.65
CA ARG A 373 -5.08 -4.80 17.61
C ARG A 373 -3.75 -5.21 16.99
N SER A 374 -3.77 -5.81 15.79
CA SER A 374 -2.55 -6.31 15.16
C SER A 374 -1.68 -5.18 14.59
N HIS A 375 -0.36 -5.32 14.77
CA HIS A 375 0.61 -4.39 14.22
C HIS A 375 1.23 -4.83 12.89
N MET A 376 0.91 -6.04 12.39
CA MET A 376 1.49 -6.62 11.17
C MET A 376 1.31 -5.70 9.96
N PHE A 377 0.10 -5.15 9.81
CA PHE A 377 -0.24 -4.10 8.85
C PHE A 377 -0.83 -2.91 9.61
N SER A 378 0.02 -2.17 10.31
CA SER A 378 -0.40 -1.01 11.10
C SER A 378 -1.25 -0.01 10.29
N SER A 379 -2.31 0.56 10.86
CA SER A 379 -3.23 1.50 10.19
C SER A 379 -4.02 0.96 8.98
N ILE A 380 -4.04 -0.36 8.78
CA ILE A 380 -4.87 -0.97 7.75
C ILE A 380 -6.35 -0.92 8.12
N LEU A 381 -7.21 -0.81 7.12
CA LEU A 381 -8.65 -0.92 7.33
C LEU A 381 -9.00 -2.29 7.90
N VAL A 382 -9.79 -2.28 8.98
CA VAL A 382 -10.30 -3.51 9.60
C VAL A 382 -11.13 -4.28 8.59
N THR A 383 -12.12 -3.64 7.95
CA THR A 383 -12.98 -4.29 6.94
C THR A 383 -12.92 -3.51 5.63
N PRO A 384 -11.99 -3.85 4.71
CA PRO A 384 -11.90 -3.18 3.42
C PRO A 384 -13.02 -3.60 2.47
N SER A 385 -13.40 -2.69 1.59
CA SER A 385 -14.32 -2.93 0.48
C SER A 385 -13.67 -3.72 -0.66
N THR A 386 -14.49 -4.33 -1.50
CA THR A 386 -14.03 -5.13 -2.64
C THR A 386 -13.23 -4.35 -3.68
N SER A 387 -13.43 -3.02 -3.78
CA SER A 387 -12.66 -2.15 -4.66
C SER A 387 -11.24 -1.92 -4.15
N GLN A 388 -11.05 -1.85 -2.83
CA GLN A 388 -9.75 -1.69 -2.18
C GLN A 388 -8.87 -2.95 -2.29
N LEU A 389 -9.50 -4.11 -2.51
CA LEU A 389 -8.83 -5.41 -2.62
C LEU A 389 -8.65 -5.90 -4.07
N LYS A 390 -9.04 -5.11 -5.08
CA LYS A 390 -9.07 -5.54 -6.50
C LYS A 390 -7.69 -5.93 -7.06
N TRP A 391 -6.61 -5.40 -6.50
CA TRP A 391 -5.24 -5.65 -6.93
C TRP A 391 -4.63 -6.91 -6.32
N LEU A 392 -5.28 -7.51 -5.31
CA LEU A 392 -4.82 -8.76 -4.71
C LEU A 392 -4.74 -9.85 -5.77
N ASP A 393 -3.58 -10.48 -5.85
CA ASP A 393 -3.32 -11.55 -6.81
C ASP A 393 -2.69 -12.75 -6.13
N ILE A 394 -3.40 -13.88 -6.16
CA ILE A 394 -2.95 -15.15 -5.62
C ILE A 394 -3.27 -16.21 -6.66
N GLU A 395 -2.32 -17.11 -6.89
CA GLU A 395 -2.49 -18.19 -7.85
C GLU A 395 -3.61 -19.14 -7.37
N GLU A 396 -4.37 -19.70 -8.32
CA GLU A 396 -5.41 -20.74 -8.10
C GLU A 396 -6.70 -20.31 -7.39
N ILE A 397 -6.73 -19.15 -6.73
CA ILE A 397 -7.93 -18.64 -6.04
C ILE A 397 -8.25 -17.20 -6.42
N GLU A 398 -9.49 -16.77 -6.21
CA GLU A 398 -9.92 -15.38 -6.29
C GLU A 398 -10.06 -14.77 -4.88
N PRO A 399 -9.03 -14.06 -4.36
CA PRO A 399 -9.03 -13.54 -2.99
C PRO A 399 -10.23 -12.64 -2.70
N LYS A 400 -10.64 -11.85 -3.70
CA LYS A 400 -11.77 -10.91 -3.61
C LYS A 400 -13.07 -11.62 -3.24
N LYS A 401 -13.40 -12.74 -3.90
CA LYS A 401 -14.65 -13.48 -3.64
C LYS A 401 -14.65 -14.10 -2.25
N ILE A 402 -13.50 -14.66 -1.84
CA ILE A 402 -13.33 -15.28 -0.52
C ILE A 402 -13.47 -14.22 0.58
N LEU A 403 -12.77 -13.09 0.46
CA LEU A 403 -12.80 -12.04 1.47
C LEU A 403 -14.15 -11.30 1.52
N ASP A 404 -14.82 -11.08 0.38
CA ASP A 404 -16.18 -10.52 0.37
C ASP A 404 -17.17 -11.39 1.15
N LEU A 405 -17.06 -12.71 0.97
CA LEU A 405 -17.91 -13.67 1.66
C LEU A 405 -17.55 -13.77 3.15
N LYS A 406 -16.26 -13.75 3.50
CA LYS A 406 -15.79 -13.66 4.90
C LYS A 406 -16.32 -12.41 5.60
N PHE A 407 -16.19 -11.24 5.00
CA PHE A 407 -16.62 -9.98 5.61
C PHE A 407 -18.15 -9.90 5.74
N MET A 408 -18.89 -10.51 4.82
CA MET A 408 -20.33 -10.69 4.97
C MET A 408 -20.64 -11.52 6.22
N PHE A 409 -19.98 -12.67 6.40
CA PHE A 409 -20.17 -13.49 7.59
C PHE A 409 -19.77 -12.79 8.88
N GLU A 410 -18.68 -12.03 8.91
CA GLU A 410 -18.28 -11.25 10.08
C GLU A 410 -19.32 -10.21 10.50
N LYS A 411 -20.11 -9.70 9.54
CA LYS A 411 -21.20 -8.76 9.82
C LYS A 411 -22.48 -9.45 10.27
N GLU A 412 -22.79 -10.60 9.68
CA GLU A 412 -24.09 -11.27 9.87
C GLU A 412 -24.09 -12.29 11.02
N LEU A 413 -23.02 -13.07 11.20
CA LEU A 413 -22.97 -14.16 12.19
C LEU A 413 -23.07 -13.71 13.66
N PRO A 414 -22.51 -12.56 14.08
CA PRO A 414 -22.67 -12.08 15.46
C PRO A 414 -24.14 -11.86 15.86
N LYS A 415 -25.04 -11.58 14.90
CA LYS A 415 -26.49 -11.41 15.16
C LYS A 415 -27.16 -12.70 15.65
N TYR A 416 -26.51 -13.84 15.42
CA TYR A 416 -26.98 -15.18 15.76
C TYR A 416 -26.10 -15.85 16.83
N GLU A 417 -25.23 -15.09 17.50
CA GLU A 417 -24.29 -15.58 18.53
C GLU A 417 -23.33 -16.68 18.01
N ILE A 418 -23.06 -16.71 16.70
CA ILE A 418 -22.13 -17.66 16.09
C ILE A 418 -20.71 -17.11 16.16
N SER A 419 -19.77 -17.93 16.63
CA SER A 419 -18.36 -17.57 16.75
C SER A 419 -17.72 -17.23 15.39
N LEU A 420 -16.83 -16.25 15.40
CA LEU A 420 -16.08 -15.81 14.21
C LEU A 420 -14.82 -16.65 13.91
N LYS A 421 -14.47 -17.58 14.79
CA LYS A 421 -13.34 -18.48 14.60
C LYS A 421 -13.55 -19.30 13.31
N ASN A 422 -12.51 -19.54 12.52
CA ASN A 422 -12.56 -20.37 11.31
C ASN A 422 -13.48 -19.89 10.14
N ILE A 423 -14.05 -18.69 10.19
CA ILE A 423 -14.88 -18.17 9.08
C ILE A 423 -14.10 -18.10 7.76
N GLY A 424 -12.79 -17.82 7.80
CA GLY A 424 -11.94 -17.87 6.62
C GLY A 424 -12.00 -19.24 5.92
N GLY A 425 -11.89 -20.33 6.70
CA GLY A 425 -12.01 -21.69 6.20
C GLY A 425 -13.41 -22.01 5.65
N VAL A 426 -14.47 -21.54 6.31
CA VAL A 426 -15.85 -21.65 5.79
C VAL A 426 -15.97 -20.93 4.44
N SER A 427 -15.34 -19.77 4.30
CA SER A 427 -15.41 -18.97 3.08
C SER A 427 -14.68 -19.63 1.91
N ILE A 428 -13.52 -20.23 2.18
CA ILE A 428 -12.80 -21.04 1.19
C ILE A 428 -13.60 -22.29 0.83
N TYR A 429 -14.13 -23.01 1.82
CA TYR A 429 -14.88 -24.23 1.58
C TYR A 429 -16.08 -24.01 0.64
N LEU A 430 -16.86 -22.96 0.87
CA LEU A 430 -18.05 -22.67 0.09
C LEU A 430 -17.74 -22.30 -1.37
N LEU A 431 -16.52 -21.87 -1.68
CA LEU A 431 -16.11 -21.45 -3.03
C LEU A 431 -15.22 -22.48 -3.74
N TYR A 432 -14.33 -23.15 -3.02
CA TYR A 432 -13.25 -23.99 -3.57
C TYR A 432 -13.20 -25.41 -2.96
N GLY A 433 -14.04 -25.73 -1.97
CA GLY A 433 -14.11 -27.06 -1.36
C GLY A 433 -13.15 -27.27 -0.17
N MET A 434 -13.27 -28.45 0.45
CA MET A 434 -12.56 -28.74 1.73
C MET A 434 -11.06 -28.87 1.55
N GLU A 435 -10.60 -29.48 0.45
CA GLU A 435 -9.17 -29.69 0.19
C GLU A 435 -8.42 -28.36 0.23
N LYS A 436 -8.95 -27.34 -0.46
CA LYS A 436 -8.36 -26.00 -0.44
C LYS A 436 -8.42 -25.37 0.95
N ALA A 437 -9.50 -25.53 1.71
CA ALA A 437 -9.58 -24.99 3.06
C ALA A 437 -8.52 -25.61 4.02
N LEU A 438 -8.24 -26.91 3.87
CA LEU A 438 -7.20 -27.61 4.62
C LEU A 438 -5.79 -27.13 4.24
N GLU A 439 -5.53 -26.84 2.96
CA GLU A 439 -4.25 -26.27 2.50
C GLU A 439 -3.92 -24.93 3.17
N TYR A 440 -4.95 -24.15 3.52
CA TYR A 440 -4.80 -22.88 4.25
C TYR A 440 -4.73 -23.04 5.78
N GLY A 441 -4.62 -24.28 6.28
CA GLY A 441 -4.41 -24.59 7.70
C GLY A 441 -5.68 -24.61 8.55
N PHE A 442 -6.86 -24.64 7.96
CA PHE A 442 -8.11 -24.74 8.72
C PHE A 442 -8.47 -26.19 9.03
N GLU A 443 -9.03 -26.44 10.21
CA GLU A 443 -9.50 -27.76 10.60
C GLU A 443 -10.89 -28.08 10.04
N LYS A 444 -11.07 -29.29 9.51
CA LYS A 444 -12.33 -29.78 8.95
C LYS A 444 -13.50 -29.69 9.93
N THR A 445 -13.29 -30.14 11.17
CA THR A 445 -14.31 -30.14 12.23
C THR A 445 -14.81 -28.73 12.53
N GLY A 446 -13.88 -27.78 12.69
CA GLY A 446 -14.20 -26.37 12.96
C GLY A 446 -15.01 -25.70 11.85
N ILE A 447 -14.74 -26.04 10.59
CA ILE A 447 -15.50 -25.55 9.44
C ILE A 447 -16.91 -26.17 9.42
N GLU A 448 -17.03 -27.49 9.59
CA GLU A 448 -18.30 -28.21 9.53
C GLU A 448 -19.27 -27.77 10.63
N ASP A 449 -18.78 -27.47 11.82
CA ASP A 449 -19.63 -27.04 12.93
C ASP A 449 -20.29 -25.70 12.68
N ILE A 450 -19.57 -24.75 12.08
CA ILE A 450 -20.12 -23.45 11.68
C ILE A 450 -21.11 -23.61 10.53
N LEU A 451 -20.79 -24.46 9.53
CA LEU A 451 -21.70 -24.73 8.41
C LEU A 451 -23.03 -25.33 8.87
N LYS A 452 -23.03 -26.22 9.86
CA LYS A 452 -24.27 -26.76 10.45
C LYS A 452 -25.15 -25.68 11.06
N LEU A 453 -24.55 -24.65 11.67
CA LEU A 453 -25.27 -23.52 12.26
C LEU A 453 -25.82 -22.59 11.17
N ILE A 454 -24.96 -22.21 10.21
CA ILE A 454 -25.33 -21.31 9.09
C ILE A 454 -26.43 -21.94 8.22
N ALA A 455 -26.36 -23.25 7.99
CA ALA A 455 -27.30 -23.97 7.13
C ALA A 455 -28.75 -23.93 7.66
N VAL A 456 -29.01 -23.56 8.91
CA VAL A 456 -30.38 -23.47 9.46
C VAL A 456 -30.98 -22.08 9.29
N ILE A 457 -30.17 -21.05 9.01
CA ILE A 457 -30.59 -19.65 9.00
C ILE A 457 -30.99 -19.24 7.57
N GLU A 458 -32.27 -18.91 7.35
CA GLU A 458 -32.77 -18.53 6.02
C GLU A 458 -32.21 -17.20 5.52
N ASP A 459 -32.15 -16.17 6.37
CA ASP A 459 -31.61 -14.84 6.00
C ASP A 459 -30.18 -14.92 5.45
N ILE A 460 -29.34 -15.79 6.02
CA ILE A 460 -27.98 -16.00 5.53
C ILE A 460 -28.00 -16.73 4.18
N LYS A 461 -28.88 -17.72 3.99
CA LYS A 461 -29.04 -18.38 2.68
C LYS A 461 -29.48 -17.39 1.62
N GLU A 462 -30.36 -16.45 1.95
CA GLU A 462 -30.79 -15.40 1.04
C GLU A 462 -29.63 -14.50 0.63
N ASN A 463 -28.81 -14.05 1.59
CA ASN A 463 -27.62 -13.25 1.33
C ASN A 463 -26.54 -14.00 0.52
N LEU A 464 -26.56 -15.33 0.54
CA LEU A 464 -25.66 -16.21 -0.21
C LEU A 464 -26.18 -16.55 -1.62
N LYS A 465 -27.47 -16.29 -1.93
CA LYS A 465 -28.05 -16.49 -3.27
C LYS A 465 -27.25 -15.68 -4.30
N GLY A 466 -26.75 -16.36 -5.33
CA GLY A 466 -25.96 -15.74 -6.40
C GLY A 466 -24.48 -15.54 -6.09
N LYS A 467 -24.00 -15.84 -4.87
CA LYS A 467 -22.57 -15.81 -4.51
C LYS A 467 -21.91 -17.19 -4.45
N ILE A 468 -22.66 -18.23 -4.11
CA ILE A 468 -22.19 -19.62 -3.96
C ILE A 468 -23.23 -20.64 -4.45
N ASP A 469 -22.81 -21.89 -4.63
CA ASP A 469 -23.75 -23.01 -4.82
C ASP A 469 -24.37 -23.45 -3.48
N LEU A 470 -25.65 -23.13 -3.29
CA LEU A 470 -26.40 -23.45 -2.07
C LEU A 470 -26.50 -24.96 -1.80
N LYS A 471 -26.34 -25.82 -2.81
CA LYS A 471 -26.34 -27.29 -2.64
C LYS A 471 -25.25 -27.75 -1.69
N VAL A 472 -24.12 -27.03 -1.63
CA VAL A 472 -23.02 -27.32 -0.71
C VAL A 472 -23.46 -27.13 0.74
N LEU A 473 -24.19 -26.06 1.02
CA LEU A 473 -24.71 -25.74 2.35
C LEU A 473 -25.89 -26.63 2.75
N GLU A 474 -26.73 -27.02 1.80
CA GLU A 474 -27.89 -27.91 2.04
C GLU A 474 -27.50 -29.30 2.55
N LYS A 475 -26.29 -29.79 2.26
CA LYS A 475 -25.76 -31.05 2.82
C LYS A 475 -25.77 -31.04 4.35
N TYR A 476 -25.59 -29.88 4.97
CA TYR A 476 -25.53 -29.71 6.42
C TYR A 476 -26.91 -29.49 7.06
N CYS A 477 -27.98 -29.31 6.26
CA CYS A 477 -29.36 -29.22 6.77
C CYS A 477 -29.94 -30.59 7.20
N LYS A 478 -29.36 -31.71 6.76
CA LYS A 478 -30.00 -33.04 6.82
C LYS A 478 -30.22 -33.59 8.24
N ILE A 479 -29.43 -33.16 9.23
CA ILE A 479 -29.43 -33.74 10.57
C ILE A 479 -30.75 -33.47 11.34
N LYS A 480 -31.46 -32.36 11.05
CA LYS A 480 -32.77 -32.09 11.68
C LYS A 480 -33.93 -32.79 10.97
N LYS A 481 -33.93 -32.94 9.64
CA LYS A 481 -35.11 -33.49 8.92
C LYS A 481 -35.45 -34.91 9.35
N GLU A 482 -34.49 -35.80 9.61
CA GLU A 482 -34.78 -37.18 10.02
C GLU A 482 -35.22 -37.31 11.48
N LYS A 483 -34.55 -36.64 12.42
CA LYS A 483 -34.93 -36.65 13.84
C LYS A 483 -36.25 -35.92 14.10
N THR A 484 -36.49 -34.82 13.40
CA THR A 484 -37.77 -34.09 13.49
C THR A 484 -38.88 -34.88 12.81
N LYS A 485 -38.64 -35.60 11.70
CA LYS A 485 -39.62 -36.56 11.15
C LYS A 485 -39.90 -37.71 12.10
N SER A 486 -38.89 -38.30 12.73
CA SER A 486 -39.11 -39.41 13.66
C SER A 486 -39.86 -38.97 14.92
N PHE A 487 -39.57 -37.76 15.42
CA PHE A 487 -40.26 -37.16 16.54
C PHE A 487 -41.71 -36.76 16.22
N LEU A 488 -41.95 -36.10 15.07
CA LEU A 488 -43.31 -35.78 14.61
C LEU A 488 -44.13 -37.04 14.30
N ASN A 489 -43.50 -38.08 13.73
CA ASN A 489 -44.14 -39.38 13.54
C ASN A 489 -44.44 -40.11 14.86
N ALA A 490 -43.67 -39.84 15.93
CA ALA A 490 -43.94 -40.38 17.26
C ALA A 490 -45.08 -39.61 17.95
N LEU A 491 -45.17 -38.29 17.75
CA LEU A 491 -46.27 -37.46 18.25
C LEU A 491 -47.60 -37.70 17.53
N GLY A 492 -47.58 -37.99 16.22
CA GLY A 492 -48.79 -38.36 15.47
C GLY A 492 -49.31 -39.77 15.71
N LYS A 493 -48.64 -40.55 16.59
CA LYS A 493 -49.06 -41.89 17.04
C LYS A 493 -49.57 -41.90 18.49
N LEU A 494 -49.49 -40.76 19.19
CA LEU A 494 -50.26 -40.46 20.40
C LEU A 494 -51.60 -39.87 19.99
#